data_AF-A0A3M7BAQ8-F1
#
_entry.id   AF-A0A3M7BAQ8-F1
#
_cell.length_a   1.000
_cell.length_b   1.000
_cell.length_c   1.000
_cell.angle_alpha   90.00
_cell.angle_beta   90.00
_cell.angle_gamma   90.00
#
_symmetry.space_group_name_H-M   'P 1'
#
loop_
_entity.id
_entity.type
_entity.pdbx_description
1 polymer ?
#
loop_
_entity_poly.entity_id
_entity_poly.type
_entity_poly.pdbx_seq_one_letter_code
_entity_poly.pdbx_strand_id
1 'polypeptide(L)'
;MTQALWRCWRSQSVASRAIKRFSTSAVRREIRTIEELPARQYPSFKETSRHDLLALQWPSPPRNILFVRKDDDQAVHEALLEYIRHVRSSYPETNLIFEPHVARQLHEAFDFPCYTIGESEGALPYHDKVDLTSTLGGDGTILHAASLFATARSVPPVLSFSMGTLGFLGEWKFAEYKRAFREVFVSGAPDPLPAQRSNETTCNDGGAGPTSTSSWENMRGKSMGASRNSRILMRNRLRIGLFNSAGERLPHEPPFAHAGDKCEDIFALNEVLLHRGALPHLSHITILIGSPPHQRTLTTAIADGFLVSTPTGSTAYSLSSGGSIVHPLVSSLLLTPICPRSLSFRPLVLPANTPITLRIDEVNRGKEIEVSVDGVRRREGLKTGMEVRVIGEEVRTAGAPGARHWMGGVPSIVRSGGAADGEDHWVGGLNSLLKFNYPFGEDG
;
A
#
# COMPACT_ATOMS: atom_id res chain seq x y z
N MET A 1 63.18 22.34 72.57
CA MET A 1 64.28 21.80 71.75
C MET A 1 63.74 20.65 70.91
N THR A 2 64.02 20.69 69.60
CA THR A 2 64.11 19.57 68.62
C THR A 2 62.85 18.73 68.35
N GLN A 3 62.19 18.95 67.21
CA GLN A 3 62.32 18.23 65.91
C GLN A 3 61.49 16.92 65.89
N ALA A 4 60.38 16.81 65.15
CA ALA A 4 60.21 16.75 63.68
C ALA A 4 60.22 15.29 63.13
N LEU A 5 59.08 14.94 62.49
CA LEU A 5 58.93 14.15 61.23
C LEU A 5 58.58 12.63 61.26
N TRP A 6 57.39 12.34 60.69
CA TRP A 6 57.06 11.30 59.67
C TRP A 6 56.62 9.87 60.09
N ARG A 7 55.31 9.55 59.95
CA ARG A 7 54.74 8.79 58.80
C ARG A 7 53.25 8.40 58.96
N CYS A 8 52.48 8.77 57.92
CA CYS A 8 51.24 8.23 57.32
C CYS A 8 50.56 6.99 57.94
N TRP A 9 49.29 7.10 58.34
CA TRP A 9 48.04 6.88 57.54
C TRP A 9 47.59 5.41 57.41
N ARG A 10 46.55 5.04 58.19
CA ARG A 10 45.49 4.09 57.81
C ARG A 10 44.20 4.47 58.56
N SER A 11 43.25 5.15 57.90
CA SER A 11 41.86 5.21 58.37
C SER A 11 41.00 4.31 57.49
N GLN A 12 40.40 3.29 58.08
CA GLN A 12 39.36 2.48 57.46
C GLN A 12 38.07 3.30 57.41
N SER A 13 37.54 3.56 56.21
CA SER A 13 36.18 4.05 56.03
C SER A 13 35.24 2.87 55.79
N VAL A 14 34.15 2.84 56.55
CA VAL A 14 33.06 1.87 56.44
C VAL A 14 32.30 2.15 55.15
N ALA A 15 32.32 1.22 54.20
CA ALA A 15 31.58 1.33 52.95
C ALA A 15 30.09 1.10 53.18
N SER A 16 29.29 2.14 53.02
CA SER A 16 27.83 2.06 52.93
C SER A 16 27.44 1.44 51.59
N ARG A 17 26.69 0.33 51.65
CA ARG A 17 26.23 -0.40 50.46
C ARG A 17 25.05 0.36 49.85
N ALA A 18 25.34 1.27 48.92
CA ALA A 18 24.31 1.95 48.15
C ALA A 18 23.59 0.93 47.25
N ILE A 19 22.32 0.64 47.57
CA ILE A 19 21.43 -0.11 46.70
C ILE A 19 21.19 0.76 45.47
N LYS A 20 21.77 0.38 44.32
CA LYS A 20 21.47 1.01 43.03
C LYS A 20 19.98 0.80 42.75
N ARG A 21 19.17 1.84 42.95
CA ARG A 21 17.80 1.89 42.46
C ARG A 21 17.89 1.93 40.94
N PHE A 22 17.54 0.84 40.28
CA PHE A 22 17.31 0.87 38.85
C PHE A 22 16.17 1.87 38.59
N SER A 23 16.46 2.89 37.79
CA SER A 23 15.43 3.77 37.26
C SER A 23 14.56 2.94 36.33
N THR A 24 13.41 2.48 36.79
CA THR A 24 12.34 2.03 35.90
C THR A 24 11.78 3.26 35.22
N SER A 25 12.17 3.50 33.97
CA SER A 25 11.50 4.48 33.11
C SER A 25 10.01 4.14 33.10
N ALA A 26 9.15 5.11 33.41
CA ALA A 26 7.70 4.91 33.36
C ALA A 26 7.31 4.39 31.96
N VAL A 27 6.47 3.37 31.94
CA VAL A 27 5.90 2.78 30.73
C VAL A 27 5.14 3.87 29.97
N ARG A 28 5.60 4.25 28.78
CA ARG A 28 5.00 5.33 27.99
C ARG A 28 3.84 4.78 27.17
N ARG A 29 2.66 4.78 27.79
CA ARG A 29 1.35 4.65 27.10
C ARG A 29 1.05 5.97 26.40
N GLU A 30 1.74 6.23 25.31
CA GLU A 30 1.72 7.53 24.63
C GLU A 30 1.42 7.32 23.14
N ILE A 31 0.37 8.00 22.67
CA ILE A 31 0.11 8.17 21.24
C ILE A 31 0.99 9.32 20.77
N ARG A 32 1.88 9.07 19.81
CA ARG A 32 2.80 10.07 19.26
C ARG A 32 2.48 10.41 17.83
N THR A 33 2.96 11.57 17.38
CA THR A 33 2.81 11.99 15.99
C THR A 33 3.79 11.26 15.08
N ILE A 34 3.30 10.81 13.92
CA ILE A 34 4.10 10.21 12.84
C ILE A 34 5.21 11.15 12.32
N GLU A 35 5.09 12.46 12.55
CA GLU A 35 6.09 13.46 12.13
C GLU A 35 7.45 13.26 12.81
N GLU A 36 7.45 12.75 14.05
CA GLU A 36 8.67 12.41 14.81
C GLU A 36 9.48 11.27 14.19
N LEU A 37 8.86 10.47 13.33
CA LEU A 37 9.51 9.32 12.72
C LEU A 37 10.54 9.74 11.67
N PRO A 38 11.58 8.93 11.44
CA PRO A 38 12.51 9.20 10.34
C PRO A 38 11.76 9.16 8.98
N ALA A 39 12.34 9.83 7.98
CA ALA A 39 11.79 9.79 6.63
C ALA A 39 11.73 8.36 6.07
N ARG A 40 10.76 8.15 5.18
CA ARG A 40 10.48 6.89 4.50
C ARG A 40 11.70 6.40 3.73
N GLN A 41 11.90 5.10 3.81
CA GLN A 41 12.84 4.36 3.00
C GLN A 41 12.13 3.81 1.76
N TYR A 42 12.70 4.10 0.59
CA TYR A 42 12.17 3.62 -0.68
C TYR A 42 12.86 2.30 -1.06
N PRO A 43 12.13 1.19 -1.14
CA PRO A 43 12.70 -0.06 -1.64
C PRO A 43 12.93 0.03 -3.16
N SER A 44 13.81 -0.85 -3.66
CA SER A 44 13.95 -1.08 -5.10
C SER A 44 13.24 -2.36 -5.51
N PHE A 45 12.66 -2.35 -6.71
CA PHE A 45 11.99 -3.51 -7.31
C PHE A 45 12.79 -3.95 -8.53
N LYS A 46 13.32 -5.18 -8.48
CA LYS A 46 14.14 -5.73 -9.58
C LYS A 46 13.37 -6.77 -10.37
N GLU A 47 13.43 -6.68 -11.69
CA GLU A 47 12.94 -7.74 -12.56
C GLU A 47 13.74 -9.02 -12.31
N THR A 48 13.06 -10.18 -12.40
CA THR A 48 13.71 -11.47 -12.28
C THR A 48 13.66 -12.19 -13.62
N SER A 49 14.64 -13.06 -13.90
CA SER A 49 14.68 -13.83 -15.15
C SER A 49 13.76 -15.05 -15.16
N ARG A 50 13.19 -15.42 -14.01
CA ARG A 50 12.46 -16.69 -13.82
C ARG A 50 10.94 -16.54 -13.83
N HIS A 51 10.42 -15.35 -13.53
CA HIS A 51 8.99 -15.07 -13.48
C HIS A 51 8.73 -13.57 -13.63
N ASP A 52 7.49 -13.22 -13.99
CA ASP A 52 7.08 -11.82 -14.22
C ASP A 52 6.94 -10.98 -12.95
N LEU A 53 7.01 -11.61 -11.77
CA LEU A 53 6.99 -10.90 -10.49
C LEU A 53 8.34 -10.23 -10.19
N LEU A 54 8.29 -9.08 -9.53
CA LEU A 54 9.48 -8.32 -9.15
C LEU A 54 10.04 -8.80 -7.81
N ALA A 55 11.34 -8.64 -7.60
CA ALA A 55 12.01 -8.89 -6.34
C ALA A 55 12.11 -7.61 -5.51
N LEU A 56 11.58 -7.63 -4.29
CA LEU A 56 11.70 -6.55 -3.31
C LEU A 56 13.12 -6.51 -2.73
N GLN A 57 13.75 -5.33 -2.74
CA GLN A 57 15.04 -5.12 -2.09
C GLN A 57 15.04 -3.86 -1.25
N TRP A 58 15.28 -4.03 0.05
CA TRP A 58 15.41 -2.93 0.97
C TRP A 58 16.84 -2.38 0.99
N PRO A 59 17.03 -1.04 0.99
CA PRO A 59 18.36 -0.46 1.22
C PRO A 59 18.87 -0.75 2.64
N SER A 60 17.96 -0.74 3.61
CA SER A 60 18.16 -1.10 5.01
C SER A 60 16.85 -1.67 5.57
N PRO A 61 16.86 -2.40 6.70
CA PRO A 61 15.63 -2.96 7.26
C PRO A 61 14.53 -1.91 7.43
N PRO A 62 13.27 -2.20 7.03
CA PRO A 62 12.17 -1.24 7.16
C PRO A 62 11.89 -0.95 8.64
N ARG A 63 11.61 0.31 8.96
CA ARG A 63 11.42 0.78 10.33
C ARG A 63 9.97 1.17 10.59
N ASN A 64 9.37 1.90 9.67
CA ASN A 64 8.07 2.53 9.87
C ASN A 64 6.97 1.68 9.21
N ILE A 65 6.15 1.01 10.01
CA ILE A 65 5.19 0.01 9.54
C ILE A 65 3.78 0.47 9.86
N LEU A 66 2.98 0.68 8.81
CA LEU A 66 1.57 1.01 8.93
C LEU A 66 0.73 -0.27 9.00
N PHE A 67 -0.10 -0.39 10.03
CA PHE A 67 -1.08 -1.46 10.14
C PHE A 67 -2.48 -0.92 9.87
N VAL A 68 -3.15 -1.51 8.89
CA VAL A 68 -4.53 -1.21 8.53
C VAL A 68 -5.37 -2.46 8.78
N ARG A 69 -6.53 -2.30 9.40
CA ARG A 69 -7.40 -3.43 9.74
C ARG A 69 -8.80 -3.20 9.23
N LYS A 70 -9.57 -4.28 9.09
CA LYS A 70 -11.02 -4.20 8.99
C LYS A 70 -11.60 -3.69 10.32
N ASP A 71 -12.52 -2.74 10.23
CA ASP A 71 -13.23 -2.19 11.38
C ASP A 71 -14.32 -3.14 11.90
N ASP A 72 -14.70 -2.95 13.16
CA ASP A 72 -15.79 -3.66 13.85
C ASP A 72 -15.75 -5.20 13.80
N ASP A 73 -14.55 -5.78 13.65
CA ASP A 73 -14.32 -7.23 13.60
C ASP A 73 -13.40 -7.66 14.74
N GLN A 74 -13.97 -8.34 15.74
CA GLN A 74 -13.27 -8.75 16.96
C GLN A 74 -12.12 -9.73 16.66
N ALA A 75 -12.32 -10.66 15.73
CA ALA A 75 -11.29 -11.64 15.37
C ALA A 75 -10.09 -10.95 14.71
N VAL A 76 -10.33 -9.95 13.87
CA VAL A 76 -9.28 -9.11 13.27
C VAL A 76 -8.57 -8.28 14.33
N HIS A 77 -9.30 -7.73 15.31
CA HIS A 77 -8.71 -6.99 16.42
C HIS A 77 -7.74 -7.86 17.24
N GLU A 78 -8.16 -9.07 17.61
CA GLU A 78 -7.32 -10.02 18.36
C GLU A 78 -6.08 -10.47 17.57
N ALA A 79 -6.25 -10.76 16.28
CA ALA A 79 -5.16 -11.08 15.38
C ALA A 79 -4.16 -9.92 15.25
N LEU A 80 -4.64 -8.67 15.16
CA LEU A 80 -3.78 -7.51 15.14
C LEU A 80 -2.95 -7.39 16.42
N LEU A 81 -3.56 -7.62 17.60
CA LEU A 81 -2.84 -7.64 18.87
C LEU A 81 -1.74 -8.71 18.91
N GLU A 82 -2.05 -9.93 18.45
CA GLU A 82 -1.06 -11.02 18.36
C GLU A 82 0.11 -10.65 17.43
N TYR A 83 -0.21 -10.11 16.27
CA TYR A 83 0.76 -9.73 15.26
C TYR A 83 1.67 -8.61 15.75
N ILE A 84 1.12 -7.56 16.36
CA ILE A 84 1.88 -6.46 16.94
C ILE A 84 2.85 -6.96 18.02
N ARG A 85 2.39 -7.85 18.93
CA ARG A 85 3.26 -8.43 19.97
C ARG A 85 4.42 -9.22 19.35
N HIS A 86 4.15 -9.97 18.29
CA HIS A 86 5.20 -10.68 17.57
C HIS A 86 6.20 -9.71 16.93
N VAL A 87 5.74 -8.70 16.19
CA VAL A 87 6.61 -7.71 15.53
C VAL A 87 7.48 -7.00 16.57
N ARG A 88 6.88 -6.52 17.67
CA ARG A 88 7.59 -5.83 18.74
C ARG A 88 8.66 -6.72 19.41
N SER A 89 8.33 -7.98 19.69
CA SER A 89 9.27 -8.92 20.32
C SER A 89 10.42 -9.34 19.40
N SER A 90 10.16 -9.45 18.10
CA SER A 90 11.12 -9.98 17.12
C SER A 90 11.93 -8.90 16.42
N TYR A 91 11.41 -7.67 16.36
CA TYR A 91 11.94 -6.52 15.62
C TYR A 91 11.76 -5.22 16.45
N PRO A 92 12.51 -5.04 17.55
CA PRO A 92 12.29 -3.94 18.52
C PRO A 92 12.57 -2.54 17.96
N GLU A 93 13.30 -2.43 16.85
CA GLU A 93 13.62 -1.16 16.16
C GLU A 93 12.48 -0.65 15.27
N THR A 94 11.37 -1.39 15.16
CA THR A 94 10.22 -1.00 14.34
C THR A 94 9.31 -0.01 15.05
N ASN A 95 8.83 0.98 14.30
CA ASN A 95 7.84 1.96 14.68
C ASN A 95 6.49 1.52 14.12
N LEU A 96 5.49 1.38 14.99
CA LEU A 96 4.16 0.89 14.63
C LEU A 96 3.21 2.07 14.46
N ILE A 97 2.68 2.21 13.24
CA ILE A 97 1.82 3.31 12.83
C ILE A 97 0.39 2.79 12.65
N PHE A 98 -0.59 3.55 13.12
CA PHE A 98 -2.01 3.23 13.04
C PHE A 98 -2.84 4.47 12.66
N GLU A 99 -4.04 4.23 12.15
CA GLU A 99 -5.06 5.28 12.02
C GLU A 99 -5.49 5.80 13.39
N PRO A 100 -5.92 7.08 13.52
CA PRO A 100 -6.18 7.70 14.83
C PRO A 100 -7.18 6.93 15.70
N HIS A 101 -8.27 6.45 15.10
CA HIS A 101 -9.28 5.68 15.83
C HIS A 101 -8.73 4.35 16.35
N VAL A 102 -7.92 3.66 15.55
CA VAL A 102 -7.27 2.38 15.93
C VAL A 102 -6.21 2.61 17.00
N ALA A 103 -5.41 3.68 16.90
CA ALA A 103 -4.43 4.04 17.91
C ALA A 103 -5.08 4.27 19.29
N ARG A 104 -6.21 4.99 19.34
CA ARG A 104 -6.99 5.21 20.58
C ARG A 104 -7.52 3.92 21.19
N GLN A 105 -7.84 2.90 20.40
CA GLN A 105 -8.27 1.61 20.94
C GLN A 105 -7.11 0.76 21.44
N LEU A 106 -5.96 0.83 20.77
CA LEU A 106 -4.83 -0.07 21.03
C LEU A 106 -3.84 0.46 22.06
N HIS A 107 -3.74 1.77 22.26
CA HIS A 107 -2.71 2.37 23.11
C HIS A 107 -2.75 1.91 24.58
N GLU A 108 -3.91 1.48 25.09
CA GLU A 108 -4.04 0.93 26.44
C GLU A 108 -3.55 -0.52 26.53
N ALA A 109 -3.57 -1.26 25.42
CA ALA A 109 -3.20 -2.67 25.37
C ALA A 109 -1.69 -2.90 25.35
N PHE A 110 -0.89 -1.83 25.23
CA PHE A 110 0.55 -1.91 25.00
C PHE A 110 1.37 -0.95 25.87
N ASP A 111 2.58 -1.41 26.22
CA ASP A 111 3.54 -0.69 27.06
C ASP A 111 4.56 0.13 26.26
N PHE A 112 4.29 0.38 24.98
CA PHE A 112 5.18 1.10 24.06
C PHE A 112 4.40 2.18 23.27
N PRO A 113 5.09 3.23 22.78
CA PRO A 113 4.42 4.28 22.02
C PRO A 113 3.91 3.77 20.68
N CYS A 114 2.69 4.15 20.34
CA CYS A 114 2.13 3.97 19.00
C CYS A 114 2.10 5.31 18.25
N TYR A 115 2.27 5.27 16.93
CA TYR A 115 2.34 6.47 16.10
C TYR A 115 1.06 6.64 15.29
N THR A 116 0.57 7.86 15.19
CA THR A 116 -0.59 8.19 14.36
C THR A 116 -0.44 9.58 13.74
N ILE A 117 -1.30 9.92 12.79
CA ILE A 117 -1.36 11.27 12.22
C ILE A 117 -1.85 12.25 13.29
N GLY A 118 -1.25 13.44 13.35
CA GLY A 118 -1.71 14.49 14.25
C GLY A 118 -3.13 14.96 13.89
N GLU A 119 -3.85 15.53 14.86
CA GLU A 119 -5.19 16.08 14.67
C GLU A 119 -5.20 17.41 13.87
N SER A 120 -4.02 17.92 13.49
CA SER A 120 -3.89 19.10 12.62
C SER A 120 -4.34 18.78 11.20
N GLU A 121 -5.38 19.47 10.72
CA GLU A 121 -6.13 19.26 9.46
C GLU A 121 -5.34 19.41 8.13
N GLY A 122 -4.01 19.31 8.13
CA GLY A 122 -3.18 19.79 7.01
C GLY A 122 -2.62 18.73 6.05
N ALA A 123 -2.10 17.62 6.55
CA ALA A 123 -1.37 16.67 5.71
C ALA A 123 -1.49 15.25 6.27
N LEU A 124 -1.65 14.27 5.38
CA LEU A 124 -1.47 12.86 5.71
C LEU A 124 -0.04 12.49 5.28
N PRO A 125 0.98 12.63 6.15
CA PRO A 125 2.38 12.35 5.82
C PRO A 125 2.67 10.85 5.71
N TYR A 126 1.64 9.99 5.55
CA TYR A 126 1.84 8.55 5.39
C TYR A 126 2.84 8.26 4.28
N HIS A 127 2.72 8.96 3.15
CA HIS A 127 3.59 8.76 1.99
C HIS A 127 5.07 9.11 2.23
N ASP A 128 5.36 10.02 3.18
CA ASP A 128 6.70 10.47 3.53
C ASP A 128 7.35 9.68 4.67
N LYS A 129 6.57 8.90 5.40
CA LYS A 129 7.02 8.22 6.63
C LYS A 129 6.90 6.70 6.56
N VAL A 130 5.90 6.14 5.89
CA VAL A 130 5.61 4.69 5.92
C VAL A 130 6.52 3.92 4.98
N ASP A 131 7.31 2.98 5.51
CA ASP A 131 8.18 2.10 4.73
C ASP A 131 7.40 0.91 4.15
N LEU A 132 6.55 0.30 4.98
CA LEU A 132 5.78 -0.92 4.69
C LEU A 132 4.35 -0.77 5.22
N THR A 133 3.37 -1.19 4.43
CA THR A 133 1.96 -1.27 4.86
C THR A 133 1.57 -2.74 5.03
N SER A 134 0.92 -3.07 6.14
CA SER A 134 0.37 -4.40 6.38
C SER A 134 -1.14 -4.31 6.65
N THR A 135 -1.92 -5.14 5.96
CA THR A 135 -3.38 -5.14 6.06
C THR A 135 -3.90 -6.44 6.67
N LEU A 136 -4.93 -6.35 7.50
CA LEU A 136 -5.65 -7.50 8.08
C LEU A 136 -7.15 -7.36 7.78
N GLY A 137 -7.67 -8.19 6.88
CA GLY A 137 -9.07 -8.10 6.46
C GLY A 137 -9.31 -8.68 5.07
N GLY A 138 -10.19 -8.05 4.31
CA GLY A 138 -10.51 -8.44 2.93
C GLY A 138 -10.07 -7.38 1.91
N ASP A 139 -10.61 -7.47 0.70
CA ASP A 139 -10.26 -6.57 -0.41
C ASP A 139 -10.55 -5.10 -0.07
N GLY A 140 -11.65 -4.82 0.63
CA GLY A 140 -11.98 -3.47 1.09
C GLY A 140 -10.92 -2.86 2.02
N THR A 141 -10.25 -3.68 2.84
CA THR A 141 -9.15 -3.21 3.70
C THR A 141 -7.91 -2.86 2.89
N ILE A 142 -7.66 -3.58 1.79
CA ILE A 142 -6.55 -3.31 0.87
C ILE A 142 -6.82 -2.02 0.07
N LEU A 143 -8.05 -1.83 -0.40
CA LEU A 143 -8.46 -0.58 -1.07
C LEU A 143 -8.38 0.60 -0.12
N HIS A 144 -8.86 0.46 1.12
CA HIS A 144 -8.71 1.49 2.15
C HIS A 144 -7.24 1.83 2.38
N ALA A 145 -6.38 0.83 2.57
CA ALA A 145 -4.94 1.04 2.74
C ALA A 145 -4.29 1.74 1.54
N ALA A 146 -4.69 1.40 0.30
CA ALA A 146 -4.21 2.08 -0.90
C ALA A 146 -4.73 3.53 -0.99
N SER A 147 -5.95 3.79 -0.53
CA SER A 147 -6.58 5.12 -0.52
C SER A 147 -5.86 6.12 0.39
N LEU A 148 -5.18 5.65 1.45
CA LEU A 148 -4.31 6.48 2.30
C LEU A 148 -3.12 7.08 1.53
N PHE A 149 -2.80 6.53 0.36
CA PHE A 149 -1.77 6.98 -0.57
C PHE A 149 -2.36 7.43 -1.92
N ALA A 150 -3.63 7.86 -1.92
CA ALA A 150 -4.37 8.21 -3.15
C ALA A 150 -3.81 9.41 -3.90
N THR A 151 -3.03 10.31 -3.31
CA THR A 151 -2.32 11.37 -4.05
C THR A 151 -0.82 11.11 -4.17
N ALA A 152 -0.30 10.09 -3.49
CA ALA A 152 1.10 9.77 -3.53
C ALA A 152 1.44 9.05 -4.84
N ARG A 153 2.51 9.50 -5.50
CA ARG A 153 3.06 8.80 -6.68
C ARG A 153 3.65 7.44 -6.32
N SER A 154 4.24 7.31 -5.14
CA SER A 154 4.87 6.06 -4.68
C SER A 154 4.12 5.49 -3.49
N VAL A 155 3.57 4.28 -3.65
CA VAL A 155 2.90 3.52 -2.58
C VAL A 155 3.90 2.57 -1.92
N PRO A 156 3.93 2.45 -0.58
CA PRO A 156 4.79 1.47 0.09
C PRO A 156 4.35 0.03 -0.25
N PRO A 157 5.26 -0.97 -0.20
CA PRO A 157 4.88 -2.37 -0.33
C PRO A 157 3.71 -2.74 0.60
N VAL A 158 2.74 -3.48 0.07
CA VAL A 158 1.54 -3.87 0.80
C VAL A 158 1.58 -5.37 1.09
N LEU A 159 1.68 -5.72 2.36
CA LEU A 159 1.61 -7.09 2.88
C LEU A 159 0.20 -7.37 3.43
N SER A 160 -0.60 -8.09 2.66
CA SER A 160 -2.01 -8.29 2.97
C SER A 160 -2.32 -9.69 3.50
N PHE A 161 -2.99 -9.74 4.67
CA PHE A 161 -3.50 -10.97 5.27
C PHE A 161 -5.01 -11.06 5.11
N SER A 162 -5.47 -12.12 4.44
CA SER A 162 -6.88 -12.44 4.33
C SER A 162 -7.43 -12.92 5.69
N MET A 163 -8.48 -12.26 6.14
CA MET A 163 -9.23 -12.58 7.36
C MET A 163 -10.74 -12.36 7.13
N GLY A 164 -11.55 -13.27 7.65
CA GLY A 164 -13.00 -13.26 7.45
C GLY A 164 -13.40 -13.83 6.08
N THR A 165 -14.31 -13.15 5.38
CA THR A 165 -14.74 -13.54 4.03
C THR A 165 -13.57 -13.47 3.06
N LEU A 166 -13.39 -14.54 2.28
CA LEU A 166 -12.28 -14.70 1.35
C LEU A 166 -12.38 -13.64 0.23
N GLY A 167 -11.34 -12.82 0.08
CA GLY A 167 -11.20 -11.79 -0.97
C GLY A 167 -10.19 -12.20 -2.05
N PHE A 168 -10.23 -11.54 -3.20
CA PHE A 168 -9.40 -11.86 -4.37
C PHE A 168 -7.99 -11.23 -4.30
N LEU A 169 -7.79 -10.15 -3.54
CA LEU A 169 -6.52 -9.43 -3.46
C LEU A 169 -5.61 -9.87 -2.30
N GLY A 170 -6.18 -10.54 -1.29
CA GLY A 170 -5.46 -10.99 -0.10
C GLY A 170 -4.65 -12.27 -0.33
N GLU A 171 -3.33 -12.14 -0.42
CA GLU A 171 -2.43 -13.24 -0.85
C GLU A 171 -2.00 -14.20 0.28
N TRP A 172 -1.99 -13.72 1.53
CA TRP A 172 -1.51 -14.50 2.68
C TRP A 172 -2.63 -14.85 3.63
N LYS A 173 -2.65 -16.07 4.15
CA LYS A 173 -3.50 -16.43 5.29
C LYS A 173 -2.88 -15.86 6.56
N PHE A 174 -3.70 -15.32 7.47
CA PHE A 174 -3.16 -14.74 8.72
C PHE A 174 -2.30 -15.74 9.52
N ALA A 175 -2.61 -17.04 9.54
CA ALA A 175 -1.79 -18.06 10.20
C ALA A 175 -0.30 -18.07 9.79
N GLU A 176 0.05 -17.50 8.64
CA GLU A 176 1.42 -17.42 8.11
C GLU A 176 2.13 -16.10 8.45
N TYR A 177 1.51 -15.21 9.24
CA TYR A 177 1.99 -13.82 9.47
C TYR A 177 3.46 -13.74 9.91
N LYS A 178 3.91 -14.63 10.81
CA LYS A 178 5.31 -14.66 11.29
C LYS A 178 6.28 -14.91 10.15
N ARG A 179 5.94 -15.87 9.27
CA ARG A 179 6.77 -16.24 8.12
C ARG A 179 6.75 -15.13 7.08
N ALA A 180 5.55 -14.67 6.72
CA ALA A 180 5.36 -13.64 5.70
C ALA A 180 6.08 -12.34 6.06
N PHE A 181 5.87 -11.85 7.28
CA PHE A 181 6.54 -10.64 7.77
C PHE A 181 8.06 -10.80 7.79
N ARG A 182 8.58 -11.94 8.25
CA ARG A 182 10.02 -12.21 8.22
C ARG A 182 10.57 -12.17 6.81
N GLU A 183 9.92 -12.85 5.85
CA GLU A 183 10.35 -12.88 4.44
C GLU A 183 10.41 -11.48 3.82
N VAL A 184 9.45 -10.61 4.16
CA VAL A 184 9.41 -9.23 3.68
C VAL A 184 10.47 -8.37 4.36
N PHE A 185 10.60 -8.49 5.69
CA PHE A 185 11.49 -7.66 6.49
C PHE A 185 12.97 -7.86 6.11
N VAL A 186 13.38 -9.10 5.80
CA VAL A 186 14.75 -9.43 5.41
C VAL A 186 14.97 -9.51 3.89
N SER A 187 13.98 -9.06 3.10
CA SER A 187 14.04 -9.16 1.64
C SER A 187 15.19 -8.33 1.06
N GLY A 188 16.05 -8.97 0.29
CA GLY A 188 17.24 -8.31 -0.29
C GLY A 188 18.38 -8.08 0.70
N ALA A 189 18.31 -8.64 1.92
CA ALA A 189 19.43 -8.62 2.86
C ALA A 189 20.64 -9.34 2.25
N PRO A 190 21.86 -8.77 2.37
CA PRO A 190 23.06 -9.45 1.91
C PRO A 190 23.25 -10.78 2.65
N ASP A 191 23.90 -11.74 1.99
CA ASP A 191 24.33 -12.97 2.64
C ASP A 191 25.23 -12.62 3.84
N PRO A 192 25.04 -13.26 5.00
CA PRO A 192 26.02 -13.13 6.07
C PRO A 192 27.34 -13.68 5.53
N LEU A 193 28.34 -12.81 5.35
CA LEU A 193 29.68 -13.22 4.96
C LEU A 193 30.11 -14.39 5.85
N PRO A 194 30.67 -15.48 5.28
CA PRO A 194 31.20 -16.56 6.09
C PRO A 194 32.23 -15.95 7.03
N ALA A 195 32.14 -16.27 8.32
CA ALA A 195 33.07 -15.79 9.33
C ALA A 195 34.49 -16.13 8.88
N GLN A 196 35.21 -15.17 8.31
CA GLN A 196 36.64 -15.28 8.11
C GLN A 196 37.21 -15.42 9.53
N ARG A 197 37.69 -16.63 9.83
CA ARG A 197 38.59 -16.84 10.95
C ARG A 197 39.72 -15.84 10.76
N SER A 198 39.75 -14.83 11.61
CA SER A 198 40.80 -13.83 11.65
C SER A 198 42.12 -14.54 11.94
N ASN A 199 42.90 -14.77 10.89
CA ASN A 199 44.34 -14.85 11.00
C ASN A 199 44.92 -13.84 10.02
N GLU A 200 45.82 -13.01 10.57
CA GLU A 200 46.78 -12.14 9.88
C GLU A 200 46.34 -10.70 9.59
N THR A 201 46.63 -9.85 10.57
CA THR A 201 47.37 -8.58 10.49
C THR A 201 47.61 -7.99 9.10
N THR A 202 47.06 -6.80 8.84
CA THR A 202 47.77 -5.71 8.14
C THR A 202 47.05 -4.37 8.34
N CYS A 203 47.85 -3.32 8.41
CA CYS A 203 47.52 -1.98 8.87
C CYS A 203 47.03 -1.08 7.72
N ASN A 204 46.14 -0.13 8.06
CA ASN A 204 45.81 1.15 7.41
C ASN A 204 45.77 1.28 5.86
N ASP A 205 44.65 1.76 5.31
CA ASP A 205 44.53 3.19 4.98
C ASP A 205 43.08 3.62 4.66
N GLY A 206 42.82 4.90 4.89
CA GLY A 206 41.50 5.51 4.97
C GLY A 206 40.72 5.63 3.66
N GLY A 207 39.39 5.58 3.81
CA GLY A 207 38.42 5.79 2.74
C GLY A 207 37.00 5.41 3.19
N ALA A 208 36.48 6.07 4.23
CA ALA A 208 35.14 5.80 4.74
C ALA A 208 34.06 6.46 3.86
N GLY A 209 33.66 5.80 2.78
CA GLY A 209 32.31 5.95 2.24
C GLY A 209 31.31 5.17 3.11
N PRO A 210 30.03 5.58 3.21
CA PRO A 210 29.07 4.88 4.04
C PRO A 210 28.73 3.53 3.41
N THR A 211 29.35 2.46 3.91
CA THR A 211 29.06 1.09 3.49
C THR A 211 27.72 0.65 4.10
N SER A 212 26.77 0.28 3.22
CA SER A 212 25.43 -0.21 3.54
C SER A 212 25.39 -1.50 4.38
N THR A 213 26.55 -2.10 4.65
CA THR A 213 26.71 -3.30 5.47
C THR A 213 26.37 -3.07 6.94
N SER A 214 26.63 -1.88 7.49
CA SER A 214 26.48 -1.61 8.94
C SER A 214 25.05 -1.76 9.47
N SER A 215 24.03 -1.45 8.66
CA SER A 215 22.63 -1.48 9.12
C SER A 215 22.08 -2.90 9.32
N TRP A 216 22.62 -3.89 8.60
CA TRP A 216 22.21 -5.30 8.70
C TRP A 216 22.97 -6.08 9.77
N GLU A 217 24.03 -5.52 10.36
CA GLU A 217 24.93 -6.21 11.31
C GLU A 217 24.24 -6.65 12.60
N ASN A 218 23.23 -5.89 13.05
CA ASN A 218 22.41 -6.21 14.22
C ASN A 218 21.40 -7.34 13.98
N MET A 219 21.30 -7.87 12.75
CA MET A 219 20.35 -8.92 12.36
C MET A 219 21.01 -10.27 12.03
N ARG A 220 22.27 -10.48 12.47
CA ARG A 220 23.02 -11.73 12.29
C ARG A 220 22.17 -12.96 12.64
N GLY A 221 22.04 -13.89 11.69
CA GLY A 221 21.29 -15.16 11.85
C GLY A 221 19.83 -15.15 11.34
N LYS A 222 19.30 -14.02 10.85
CA LYS A 222 17.95 -13.93 10.26
C LYS A 222 17.90 -13.73 8.74
N SER A 223 19.06 -13.66 8.07
CA SER A 223 19.13 -13.50 6.61
C SER A 223 18.62 -14.78 5.90
N MET A 224 17.76 -14.60 4.90
CA MET A 224 17.26 -15.69 4.05
C MET A 224 18.17 -15.98 2.85
N GLY A 225 19.30 -15.27 2.79
CA GLY A 225 20.29 -15.29 1.73
C GLY A 225 19.91 -14.44 0.51
N ALA A 226 20.91 -14.02 -0.27
CA ALA A 226 20.77 -13.03 -1.35
C ALA A 226 19.82 -13.46 -2.49
N SER A 227 19.46 -14.74 -2.55
CA SER A 227 18.58 -15.34 -3.57
C SER A 227 17.10 -15.40 -3.18
N ARG A 228 16.74 -15.13 -1.90
CA ARG A 228 15.36 -15.25 -1.41
C ARG A 228 14.75 -13.87 -1.16
N ASN A 229 14.26 -13.27 -2.24
CA ASN A 229 13.54 -11.99 -2.18
C ASN A 229 12.02 -12.24 -2.11
N SER A 230 11.32 -11.38 -1.39
CA SER A 230 9.87 -11.31 -1.45
C SER A 230 9.43 -10.91 -2.86
N ARG A 231 8.42 -11.61 -3.37
CA ARG A 231 7.87 -11.41 -4.71
C ARG A 231 6.83 -10.29 -4.67
N ILE A 232 6.87 -9.42 -5.67
CA ILE A 232 5.99 -8.27 -5.80
C ILE A 232 5.20 -8.38 -7.11
N LEU A 233 3.88 -8.36 -6.98
CA LEU A 233 2.97 -8.10 -8.08
C LEU A 233 2.71 -6.60 -8.12
N MET A 234 3.19 -5.95 -9.17
CA MET A 234 2.94 -4.51 -9.36
C MET A 234 1.56 -4.30 -9.97
N ARG A 235 0.63 -3.74 -9.21
CA ARG A 235 -0.73 -3.45 -9.68
C ARG A 235 -0.83 -2.02 -10.21
N ASN A 236 -1.35 -1.85 -11.42
CA ASN A 236 -1.58 -0.53 -12.00
C ASN A 236 -2.64 0.24 -11.23
N ARG A 237 -2.53 1.58 -11.19
CA ARG A 237 -3.58 2.48 -10.71
C ARG A 237 -4.16 3.28 -11.87
N LEU A 238 -5.38 3.74 -11.71
CA LEU A 238 -5.96 4.83 -12.51
C LEU A 238 -5.48 6.15 -11.93
N ARG A 239 -5.18 7.11 -12.79
CA ARG A 239 -5.01 8.52 -12.44
C ARG A 239 -6.27 9.26 -12.88
N ILE A 240 -6.92 9.92 -11.94
CA ILE A 240 -8.26 10.50 -12.09
C ILE A 240 -8.21 11.98 -11.75
N GLY A 241 -8.74 12.80 -12.66
CA GLY A 241 -8.98 14.22 -12.42
C GLY A 241 -10.45 14.56 -12.64
N LEU A 242 -11.01 15.39 -11.76
CA LEU A 242 -12.38 15.90 -11.89
C LEU A 242 -12.33 17.36 -12.32
N PHE A 243 -13.20 17.74 -13.25
CA PHE A 243 -13.20 19.08 -13.85
C PHE A 243 -14.61 19.64 -13.88
N ASN A 244 -14.74 20.94 -13.62
CA ASN A 244 -15.97 21.67 -13.79
C ASN A 244 -16.26 21.95 -15.28
N SER A 245 -17.41 22.56 -15.57
CA SER A 245 -17.81 22.91 -16.95
C SER A 245 -16.91 23.95 -17.63
N ALA A 246 -16.13 24.70 -16.85
CA ALA A 246 -15.13 25.65 -17.38
C ALA A 246 -13.77 24.97 -17.66
N GLY A 247 -13.62 23.69 -17.35
CA GLY A 247 -12.37 22.95 -17.49
C GLY A 247 -11.38 23.16 -16.34
N GLU A 248 -11.80 23.81 -15.25
CA GLU A 248 -11.01 23.97 -14.03
C GLU A 248 -11.15 22.72 -13.16
N ARG A 249 -10.08 22.37 -12.46
CA ARG A 249 -10.04 21.16 -11.66
C ARG A 249 -10.80 21.34 -10.35
N LEU A 250 -11.63 20.36 -10.00
CA LEU A 250 -12.36 20.33 -8.75
C LEU A 250 -11.46 19.82 -7.61
N PRO A 251 -11.60 20.36 -6.39
CA PRO A 251 -10.85 19.87 -5.25
C PRO A 251 -11.33 18.48 -4.83
N HIS A 252 -10.41 17.68 -4.30
CA HIS A 252 -10.74 16.42 -3.67
C HIS A 252 -11.46 16.65 -2.35
N GLU A 253 -12.32 15.69 -2.00
CA GLU A 253 -13.05 15.65 -0.74
C GLU A 253 -12.43 14.57 0.16
N PRO A 254 -12.49 14.70 1.50
CA PRO A 254 -12.09 13.62 2.40
C PRO A 254 -12.84 12.31 2.06
N PRO A 255 -12.16 11.15 2.06
CA PRO A 255 -10.82 10.90 2.59
C PRO A 255 -9.66 11.21 1.63
N PHE A 256 -9.94 11.59 0.38
CA PHE A 256 -8.94 11.79 -0.68
C PHE A 256 -8.27 13.18 -0.66
N ALA A 257 -8.80 14.10 0.14
CA ALA A 257 -8.32 15.48 0.22
C ALA A 257 -7.10 15.62 1.15
N HIS A 258 -5.94 15.94 0.58
CA HIS A 258 -4.78 16.43 1.33
C HIS A 258 -4.77 17.96 1.26
N ALA A 259 -4.56 18.68 2.38
CA ALA A 259 -4.79 20.12 2.39
C ALA A 259 -3.81 20.92 1.52
N GLY A 260 -2.63 20.37 1.22
CA GLY A 260 -1.63 20.94 0.29
C GLY A 260 -1.88 20.63 -1.19
N ASP A 261 -2.57 19.53 -1.50
CA ASP A 261 -2.70 18.95 -2.87
C ASP A 261 -4.15 18.74 -3.28
N LYS A 262 -5.05 19.63 -2.82
CA LYS A 262 -6.50 19.50 -3.07
C LYS A 262 -6.85 19.41 -4.55
N CYS A 263 -6.01 19.95 -5.44
CA CYS A 263 -6.21 19.96 -6.89
C CYS A 263 -5.20 19.08 -7.65
N GLU A 264 -4.65 18.03 -7.05
CA GLU A 264 -3.86 17.05 -7.82
C GLU A 264 -4.75 16.01 -8.53
N ASP A 265 -4.18 15.00 -9.17
CA ASP A 265 -4.94 13.81 -9.58
C ASP A 265 -5.03 12.84 -8.40
N ILE A 266 -6.14 12.14 -8.27
CA ILE A 266 -6.27 11.00 -7.32
C ILE A 266 -6.01 9.69 -8.06
N PHE A 267 -5.49 8.73 -7.31
CA PHE A 267 -5.20 7.40 -7.79
C PHE A 267 -6.19 6.38 -7.24
N ALA A 268 -6.60 5.46 -8.11
CA ALA A 268 -7.52 4.36 -7.77
C ALA A 268 -6.90 3.01 -8.16
N LEU A 269 -6.99 2.02 -7.29
CA LEU A 269 -6.50 0.66 -7.55
C LEU A 269 -7.48 -0.14 -8.41
N ASN A 270 -8.79 0.00 -8.19
CA ASN A 270 -9.81 -0.77 -8.85
C ASN A 270 -10.52 0.03 -9.94
N GLU A 271 -11.32 1.03 -9.58
CA GLU A 271 -12.16 1.74 -10.55
C GLU A 271 -12.57 3.15 -10.13
N VAL A 272 -12.96 3.91 -11.15
CA VAL A 272 -13.84 5.08 -11.00
C VAL A 272 -15.19 4.78 -11.63
N LEU A 273 -16.24 5.09 -10.87
CA LEU A 273 -17.63 4.80 -11.18
C LEU A 273 -18.42 6.10 -11.25
N LEU A 274 -19.18 6.26 -12.33
CA LEU A 274 -20.29 7.21 -12.44
C LEU A 274 -21.61 6.45 -12.38
N HIS A 275 -22.52 6.85 -11.50
CA HIS A 275 -23.80 6.17 -11.33
C HIS A 275 -24.95 7.15 -11.08
N ARG A 276 -26.14 6.83 -11.60
CA ARG A 276 -27.36 7.64 -11.38
C ARG A 276 -27.83 7.70 -9.91
N GLY A 277 -27.27 6.84 -9.06
CA GLY A 277 -27.63 6.74 -7.65
C GLY A 277 -29.10 6.36 -7.45
N ALA A 278 -29.77 7.07 -6.55
CA ALA A 278 -31.19 6.90 -6.28
C ALA A 278 -32.11 7.56 -7.34
N LEU A 279 -31.55 8.24 -8.35
CA LEU A 279 -32.36 8.94 -9.34
C LEU A 279 -33.11 7.96 -10.27
N PRO A 280 -34.38 8.23 -10.62
CA PRO A 280 -35.16 7.35 -11.49
C PRO A 280 -34.78 7.47 -12.98
N HIS A 281 -34.09 8.55 -13.37
CA HIS A 281 -33.69 8.77 -14.75
C HIS A 281 -32.31 8.17 -15.02
N LEU A 282 -32.16 7.56 -16.20
CA LEU A 282 -30.87 7.06 -16.67
C LEU A 282 -29.87 8.21 -16.85
N SER A 283 -28.61 7.93 -16.57
CA SER A 283 -27.51 8.86 -16.79
C SER A 283 -27.21 8.97 -18.28
N HIS A 284 -27.00 10.20 -18.75
CA HIS A 284 -26.48 10.49 -20.08
C HIS A 284 -25.02 10.93 -19.96
N ILE A 285 -24.10 10.04 -20.33
CA ILE A 285 -22.66 10.24 -20.15
C ILE A 285 -21.99 10.18 -21.53
N THR A 286 -21.40 11.29 -21.96
CA THR A 286 -20.63 11.36 -23.19
C THR A 286 -19.20 10.90 -22.94
N ILE A 287 -18.76 9.88 -23.68
CA ILE A 287 -17.45 9.25 -23.54
C ILE A 287 -16.55 9.77 -24.66
N LEU A 288 -15.43 10.38 -24.27
CA LEU A 288 -14.41 10.87 -25.19
C LEU A 288 -13.10 10.11 -25.00
N ILE A 289 -12.40 9.85 -26.09
CA ILE A 289 -11.11 9.16 -26.11
C ILE A 289 -10.04 10.11 -26.65
N GLY A 290 -8.88 10.12 -25.99
CA GLY A 290 -7.73 10.97 -26.32
C GLY A 290 -7.55 12.13 -25.34
N SER A 291 -6.49 12.91 -25.56
CA SER A 291 -6.18 14.10 -24.77
C SER A 291 -6.72 15.36 -25.44
N PRO A 292 -7.15 16.38 -24.67
CA PRO A 292 -7.47 17.69 -25.23
C PRO A 292 -6.27 18.30 -25.98
N PRO A 293 -6.48 19.03 -27.09
CA PRO A 293 -7.76 19.33 -27.73
C PRO A 293 -8.26 18.24 -28.70
N HIS A 294 -7.46 17.21 -28.98
CA HIS A 294 -7.70 16.22 -30.05
C HIS A 294 -8.55 15.02 -29.61
N GLN A 295 -9.51 15.23 -28.72
CA GLN A 295 -10.39 14.16 -28.26
C GLN A 295 -11.42 13.80 -29.33
N ARG A 296 -11.79 12.52 -29.41
CA ARG A 296 -12.87 12.03 -30.26
C ARG A 296 -13.99 11.50 -29.40
N THR A 297 -15.22 11.89 -29.70
CA THR A 297 -16.41 11.29 -29.08
C THR A 297 -16.51 9.84 -29.54
N LEU A 298 -16.46 8.91 -28.59
CA LEU A 298 -16.71 7.50 -28.86
C LEU A 298 -18.20 7.25 -28.99
N THR A 299 -18.97 7.64 -27.97
CA THR A 299 -20.43 7.52 -27.92
C THR A 299 -20.99 8.28 -26.71
N THR A 300 -22.32 8.45 -26.67
CA THR A 300 -23.04 8.90 -25.48
C THR A 300 -23.79 7.71 -24.89
N ALA A 301 -23.36 7.28 -23.71
CA ALA A 301 -23.97 6.17 -22.99
C ALA A 301 -25.25 6.65 -22.28
N ILE A 302 -26.35 5.91 -22.48
CA ILE A 302 -27.59 6.05 -21.71
C ILE A 302 -27.71 4.80 -20.84
N ALA A 303 -27.42 4.92 -19.55
CA ALA A 303 -27.22 3.77 -18.68
C ALA A 303 -27.50 4.11 -17.21
N ASP A 304 -27.54 3.11 -16.34
CA ASP A 304 -27.52 3.34 -14.90
C ASP A 304 -26.21 4.02 -14.50
N GLY A 305 -25.12 3.65 -15.17
CA GLY A 305 -23.83 4.26 -14.97
C GLY A 305 -22.77 3.76 -15.94
N PHE A 306 -21.54 4.17 -15.65
CA PHE A 306 -20.37 3.79 -16.40
C PHE A 306 -19.17 3.69 -15.46
N LEU A 307 -18.32 2.68 -15.63
CA LEU A 307 -17.08 2.56 -14.87
C LEU A 307 -15.86 2.41 -15.78
N VAL A 308 -14.75 2.98 -15.34
CA VAL A 308 -13.41 2.73 -15.88
C VAL A 308 -12.63 2.00 -14.80
N SER A 309 -12.11 0.80 -15.08
CA SER A 309 -11.37 -0.01 -14.12
C SER A 309 -9.98 -0.39 -14.59
N THR A 310 -9.11 -0.68 -13.63
CA THR A 310 -7.83 -1.36 -13.87
C THR A 310 -8.06 -2.86 -14.13
N PRO A 311 -7.02 -3.60 -14.55
CA PRO A 311 -7.06 -5.06 -14.58
C PRO A 311 -7.32 -5.68 -13.21
N THR A 312 -6.84 -5.05 -12.13
CA THR A 312 -7.15 -5.50 -10.75
C THR A 312 -8.65 -5.36 -10.47
N GLY A 313 -9.24 -4.21 -10.80
CA GLY A 313 -10.69 -3.95 -10.68
C GLY A 313 -11.57 -4.76 -11.65
N SER A 314 -10.98 -5.48 -12.63
CA SER A 314 -11.76 -6.33 -13.55
C SER A 314 -12.54 -7.44 -12.84
N THR A 315 -12.10 -7.84 -11.65
CA THR A 315 -12.74 -8.85 -10.79
C THR A 315 -13.70 -8.26 -9.75
N ALA A 316 -13.81 -6.93 -9.70
CA ALA A 316 -14.68 -6.19 -8.78
C ALA A 316 -16.01 -5.83 -9.46
N TYR A 317 -16.41 -4.54 -9.44
CA TYR A 317 -17.71 -4.14 -9.96
C TYR A 317 -17.81 -4.25 -11.50
N SER A 318 -16.68 -4.20 -12.21
CA SER A 318 -16.61 -4.49 -13.64
C SER A 318 -17.12 -5.89 -13.96
N LEU A 319 -16.71 -6.92 -13.21
CA LEU A 319 -17.16 -8.30 -13.39
C LEU A 319 -18.68 -8.42 -13.24
N SER A 320 -19.22 -7.79 -12.20
CA SER A 320 -20.66 -7.78 -11.92
C SER A 320 -21.47 -7.08 -13.02
N SER A 321 -20.84 -6.14 -13.74
CA SER A 321 -21.42 -5.40 -14.86
C SER A 321 -21.21 -6.10 -16.22
N GLY A 322 -20.68 -7.33 -16.22
CA GLY A 322 -20.43 -8.12 -17.43
C GLY A 322 -19.08 -7.84 -18.11
N GLY A 323 -18.15 -7.18 -17.43
CA GLY A 323 -16.77 -7.01 -17.86
C GLY A 323 -15.98 -8.32 -17.84
N SER A 324 -14.96 -8.43 -18.70
CA SER A 324 -14.05 -9.59 -18.72
C SER A 324 -13.08 -9.56 -17.56
N ILE A 325 -12.71 -10.74 -17.05
CA ILE A 325 -11.61 -10.88 -16.10
C ILE A 325 -10.28 -10.69 -16.84
N VAL A 326 -9.44 -9.76 -16.36
CA VAL A 326 -8.16 -9.42 -16.97
C VAL A 326 -7.03 -9.66 -15.98
N HIS A 327 -5.95 -10.30 -16.43
CA HIS A 327 -4.79 -10.59 -15.59
C HIS A 327 -4.13 -9.27 -15.10
N PRO A 328 -3.74 -9.15 -13.80
CA PRO A 328 -3.22 -7.91 -13.22
C PRO A 328 -1.99 -7.30 -13.93
N LEU A 329 -1.16 -8.14 -14.56
CA LEU A 329 0.03 -7.71 -15.31
C LEU A 329 -0.28 -7.11 -16.70
N VAL A 330 -1.50 -7.25 -17.22
CA VAL A 330 -1.87 -6.70 -18.53
C VAL A 330 -2.02 -5.19 -18.41
N SER A 331 -1.19 -4.42 -19.12
CA SER A 331 -1.29 -2.96 -19.12
C SER A 331 -2.49 -2.47 -19.94
N SER A 332 -3.65 -2.37 -19.30
CA SER A 332 -4.92 -1.99 -19.94
C SER A 332 -5.85 -1.20 -19.01
N LEU A 333 -6.85 -0.55 -19.62
CA LEU A 333 -8.02 0.04 -18.99
C LEU A 333 -9.27 -0.71 -19.47
N LEU A 334 -10.21 -0.97 -18.58
CA LEU A 334 -11.50 -1.54 -18.93
C LEU A 334 -12.55 -0.43 -18.86
N LEU A 335 -13.36 -0.31 -19.90
CA LEU A 335 -14.46 0.63 -20.01
C LEU A 335 -15.76 -0.18 -20.04
N THR A 336 -16.47 -0.23 -18.91
CA THR A 336 -17.62 -1.14 -18.70
C THR A 336 -18.90 -0.34 -18.44
N PRO A 337 -19.96 -0.49 -19.26
CA PRO A 337 -21.26 0.12 -18.98
C PRO A 337 -21.99 -0.62 -17.84
N ILE A 338 -22.85 0.09 -17.12
CA ILE A 338 -23.71 -0.51 -16.08
C ILE A 338 -25.16 -0.41 -16.53
N CYS A 339 -25.78 -1.57 -16.81
CA CYS A 339 -27.16 -1.68 -17.30
C CYS A 339 -27.48 -0.66 -18.43
N PRO A 340 -26.73 -0.67 -19.55
CA PRO A 340 -26.96 0.28 -20.63
C PRO A 340 -28.28 0.04 -21.34
N ARG A 341 -28.97 1.11 -21.74
CA ARG A 341 -30.13 1.06 -22.64
C ARG A 341 -29.67 0.87 -24.09
N SER A 342 -28.93 -0.20 -24.36
CA SER A 342 -28.42 -0.57 -25.68
C SER A 342 -28.14 -2.07 -25.74
N LEU A 343 -28.50 -2.72 -26.85
CA LEU A 343 -28.26 -4.15 -27.06
C LEU A 343 -26.83 -4.48 -27.50
N SER A 344 -26.06 -3.48 -27.94
CA SER A 344 -24.74 -3.65 -28.53
C SER A 344 -23.62 -2.99 -27.73
N PHE A 345 -23.92 -2.42 -26.56
CA PHE A 345 -22.92 -1.76 -25.72
C PHE A 345 -22.12 -2.79 -24.93
N ARG A 346 -21.04 -3.30 -25.54
CA ARG A 346 -20.12 -4.26 -24.92
C ARG A 346 -19.00 -3.54 -24.16
N PRO A 347 -18.47 -4.13 -23.08
CA PRO A 347 -17.27 -3.62 -22.43
C PRO A 347 -16.08 -3.54 -23.41
N LEU A 348 -15.22 -2.53 -23.23
CA LEU A 348 -14.03 -2.34 -24.06
C LEU A 348 -12.76 -2.46 -23.20
N VAL A 349 -11.72 -3.05 -23.77
CA VAL A 349 -10.37 -3.07 -23.19
C VAL A 349 -9.48 -2.19 -24.04
N LEU A 350 -8.88 -1.18 -23.43
CA LEU A 350 -8.06 -0.16 -24.07
C LEU A 350 -6.62 -0.20 -23.52
N PRO A 351 -5.60 0.26 -24.26
CA PRO A 351 -4.25 0.44 -23.72
C PRO A 351 -4.23 1.36 -22.48
N ALA A 352 -3.38 1.06 -21.50
CA ALA A 352 -3.32 1.81 -20.22
C ALA A 352 -3.09 3.33 -20.39
N ASN A 353 -2.33 3.72 -21.41
CA ASN A 353 -2.01 5.11 -21.72
C ASN A 353 -3.11 5.83 -22.53
N THR A 354 -4.27 5.20 -22.76
CA THR A 354 -5.39 5.82 -23.47
C THR A 354 -6.15 6.75 -22.51
N PRO A 355 -6.13 8.07 -22.73
CA PRO A 355 -6.91 8.98 -21.90
C PRO A 355 -8.40 8.84 -22.24
N ILE A 356 -9.23 8.74 -21.21
CA ILE A 356 -10.69 8.60 -21.30
C ILE A 356 -11.30 9.79 -20.56
N THR A 357 -12.28 10.45 -21.15
CA THR A 357 -13.06 11.50 -20.49
C THR A 357 -14.52 11.09 -20.45
N LEU A 358 -15.12 11.11 -19.26
CA LEU A 358 -16.53 10.88 -19.03
C LEU A 358 -17.18 12.21 -18.66
N ARG A 359 -17.96 12.78 -19.58
CA ARG A 359 -18.61 14.08 -19.42
C ARG A 359 -20.12 13.90 -19.22
N ILE A 360 -20.69 14.60 -18.26
CA ILE A 360 -22.15 14.59 -18.06
C ILE A 360 -22.80 15.42 -19.17
N ASP A 361 -23.67 14.78 -19.95
CA ASP A 361 -24.28 15.38 -21.13
C ASP A 361 -25.30 16.48 -20.78
N GLU A 362 -25.51 17.43 -21.71
CA GLU A 362 -26.47 18.52 -21.54
C GLU A 362 -27.92 18.03 -21.44
N VAL A 363 -28.25 16.93 -22.10
CA VAL A 363 -29.59 16.35 -22.06
C VAL A 363 -29.86 15.54 -20.79
N ASN A 364 -28.86 15.39 -19.90
CA ASN A 364 -29.00 14.63 -18.67
C ASN A 364 -30.06 15.27 -17.75
N ARG A 365 -31.11 14.51 -17.42
CA ARG A 365 -32.21 14.99 -16.57
C ARG A 365 -31.88 14.93 -15.08
N GLY A 366 -30.91 14.10 -14.69
CA GLY A 366 -30.42 14.04 -13.32
C GLY A 366 -29.68 15.33 -12.97
N LYS A 367 -30.00 15.92 -11.81
CA LYS A 367 -29.28 17.12 -11.36
C LYS A 367 -27.81 16.84 -11.06
N GLU A 368 -27.51 15.59 -10.69
CA GLU A 368 -26.22 15.18 -10.17
C GLU A 368 -26.02 13.69 -10.42
N ILE A 369 -24.83 13.30 -10.87
CA ILE A 369 -24.41 11.91 -11.06
C ILE A 369 -23.36 11.59 -10.00
N GLU A 370 -23.59 10.53 -9.23
CA GLU A 370 -22.69 10.13 -8.16
C GLU A 370 -21.35 9.67 -8.74
N VAL A 371 -20.26 10.07 -8.10
CA VAL A 371 -18.91 9.59 -8.39
C VAL A 371 -18.41 8.74 -7.23
N SER A 372 -17.87 7.57 -7.54
CA SER A 372 -17.20 6.72 -6.56
C SER A 372 -15.83 6.32 -7.08
N VAL A 373 -14.85 6.28 -6.18
CA VAL A 373 -13.48 5.86 -6.47
C VAL A 373 -13.12 4.75 -5.49
N ASP A 374 -12.79 3.56 -6.01
CA ASP A 374 -12.53 2.35 -5.21
C ASP A 374 -13.63 2.07 -4.15
N GLY A 375 -14.90 2.27 -4.53
CA GLY A 375 -16.06 2.08 -3.64
C GLY A 375 -16.32 3.21 -2.63
N VAL A 376 -15.45 4.21 -2.53
CA VAL A 376 -15.68 5.40 -1.70
C VAL A 376 -16.41 6.47 -2.50
N ARG A 377 -17.63 6.77 -2.08
CA ARG A 377 -18.50 7.76 -2.72
C ARG A 377 -18.06 9.19 -2.34
N ARG A 378 -17.95 10.07 -3.35
CA ARG A 378 -17.81 11.52 -3.12
C ARG A 378 -19.12 12.11 -2.60
N ARG A 379 -19.05 13.12 -1.72
CA ARG A 379 -20.23 13.81 -1.19
C ARG A 379 -20.93 14.59 -2.28
N GLU A 380 -20.17 15.28 -3.12
CA GLU A 380 -20.68 15.94 -4.32
C GLU A 380 -20.48 15.05 -5.55
N GLY A 381 -21.53 14.91 -6.34
CA GLY A 381 -21.50 14.32 -7.66
C GLY A 381 -21.18 15.33 -8.75
N LEU A 382 -21.31 14.88 -10.00
CA LEU A 382 -21.08 15.70 -11.18
C LEU A 382 -22.38 16.23 -11.74
N LYS A 383 -22.35 17.51 -12.09
CA LYS A 383 -23.44 18.21 -12.76
C LYS A 383 -23.18 18.24 -14.26
N THR A 384 -24.20 18.63 -15.01
CA THR A 384 -24.12 18.83 -16.46
C THR A 384 -22.89 19.66 -16.87
N GLY A 385 -22.17 19.19 -17.90
CA GLY A 385 -20.95 19.82 -18.39
C GLY A 385 -19.68 19.53 -17.60
N MET A 386 -19.79 18.99 -16.39
CA MET A 386 -18.62 18.52 -15.62
C MET A 386 -18.12 17.17 -16.18
N GLU A 387 -16.85 16.88 -15.95
CA GLU A 387 -16.21 15.68 -16.49
C GLU A 387 -15.18 15.05 -15.56
N VAL A 388 -15.04 13.72 -15.69
CA VAL A 388 -13.94 12.94 -15.12
C VAL A 388 -12.98 12.57 -16.22
N ARG A 389 -11.70 12.88 -16.05
CA ARG A 389 -10.62 12.43 -16.94
C ARG A 389 -9.85 11.31 -16.25
N VAL A 390 -9.66 10.21 -16.96
CA VAL A 390 -9.06 8.98 -16.46
C VAL A 390 -7.96 8.54 -17.41
N ILE A 391 -6.82 8.13 -16.88
CA ILE A 391 -5.73 7.50 -17.62
C ILE A 391 -5.04 6.49 -16.71
N GLY A 392 -4.40 5.44 -17.24
CA GLY A 392 -3.55 4.58 -16.44
C GLY A 392 -2.33 5.34 -15.92
N GLU A 393 -1.94 5.05 -14.68
CA GLU A 393 -0.69 5.55 -14.11
C GLU A 393 0.51 4.97 -14.86
N GLU A 394 1.54 5.80 -15.06
CA GLU A 394 2.83 5.35 -15.56
C GLU A 394 3.60 4.65 -14.43
N VAL A 395 3.57 3.32 -14.44
CA VAL A 395 4.21 2.49 -13.40
C VAL A 395 5.75 2.44 -13.56
N ARG A 396 6.25 2.65 -14.78
CA ARG A 396 7.67 2.55 -15.14
C ARG A 396 8.15 3.90 -15.66
N THR A 397 9.20 4.45 -15.05
CA THR A 397 9.79 5.69 -15.57
C THR A 397 10.50 5.41 -16.90
N ALA A 398 10.26 6.23 -17.92
CA ALA A 398 11.09 6.29 -19.13
C ALA A 398 12.49 6.85 -18.80
N GLY A 399 13.32 6.06 -18.13
CA GLY A 399 14.73 6.36 -17.93
C GLY A 399 15.56 6.04 -19.18
N ALA A 400 16.81 6.53 -19.21
CA ALA A 400 17.81 6.16 -20.22
C ALA A 400 17.85 4.63 -20.46
N PRO A 401 18.18 4.15 -21.68
CA PRO A 401 18.17 2.72 -22.00
C PRO A 401 19.01 1.93 -20.98
N GLY A 402 18.33 1.19 -20.09
CA GLY A 402 18.93 0.40 -19.01
C GLY A 402 18.51 0.78 -17.58
N ALA A 403 18.02 2.00 -17.32
CA ALA A 403 17.64 2.46 -15.97
C ALA A 403 16.10 2.45 -15.77
N ARG A 404 15.51 1.25 -15.73
CA ARG A 404 14.05 1.06 -15.52
C ARG A 404 13.73 1.08 -14.01
N HIS A 405 13.41 2.24 -13.45
CA HIS A 405 12.94 2.36 -12.07
C HIS A 405 11.41 2.24 -12.01
N TRP A 406 10.93 1.36 -11.12
CA TRP A 406 9.52 1.19 -10.77
C TRP A 406 9.14 2.24 -9.73
N MET A 407 8.29 3.19 -10.13
CA MET A 407 7.98 4.39 -9.32
C MET A 407 6.48 4.52 -9.01
N GLY A 408 5.61 4.04 -9.91
CA GLY A 408 4.16 4.06 -9.75
C GLY A 408 3.58 2.68 -9.43
N GLY A 409 2.25 2.61 -9.34
CA GLY A 409 1.50 1.40 -9.02
C GLY A 409 1.45 1.07 -7.52
N VAL A 410 0.77 -0.03 -7.20
CA VAL A 410 0.68 -0.60 -5.85
C VAL A 410 1.51 -1.88 -5.78
N PRO A 411 2.69 -1.86 -5.13
CA PRO A 411 3.51 -3.05 -4.95
C PRO A 411 2.87 -4.01 -3.95
N SER A 412 2.21 -5.06 -4.46
CA SER A 412 1.53 -6.07 -3.63
C SER A 412 2.47 -7.25 -3.38
N ILE A 413 2.69 -7.58 -2.11
CA ILE A 413 3.55 -8.71 -1.73
C ILE A 413 2.77 -10.01 -1.91
N VAL A 414 3.24 -10.85 -2.82
CA VAL A 414 2.63 -12.14 -3.11
C VAL A 414 3.38 -13.27 -2.41
N ARG A 415 2.65 -14.33 -2.07
CA ARG A 415 3.22 -15.51 -1.41
C ARG A 415 4.24 -16.18 -2.32
N SER A 416 5.38 -16.59 -1.78
CA SER A 416 6.36 -17.37 -2.55
C SER A 416 5.93 -18.83 -2.50
N GLY A 417 5.23 -19.29 -3.53
CA GLY A 417 5.01 -20.72 -3.76
C GLY A 417 6.36 -21.47 -3.79
N GLY A 418 6.36 -22.71 -3.30
CA GLY A 418 7.50 -23.62 -3.42
C GLY A 418 8.01 -23.69 -4.87
N ALA A 419 9.28 -24.05 -5.05
CA ALA A 419 10.02 -23.93 -6.30
C ALA A 419 9.23 -24.31 -7.57
N ALA A 420 9.28 -23.43 -8.57
CA ALA A 420 8.93 -23.57 -10.00
C ALA A 420 7.76 -22.70 -10.51
N ASP A 421 6.65 -22.52 -9.79
CA ASP A 421 5.48 -21.84 -10.39
C ASP A 421 5.23 -20.44 -9.82
N GLY A 422 5.52 -19.44 -10.65
CA GLY A 422 5.09 -18.04 -10.46
C GLY A 422 3.66 -17.78 -10.96
N GLU A 423 3.05 -18.74 -11.65
CA GLU A 423 1.75 -18.61 -12.33
C GLU A 423 0.54 -19.08 -11.49
N ASP A 424 0.75 -19.74 -10.35
CA ASP A 424 -0.33 -20.40 -9.59
C ASP A 424 -1.24 -19.47 -8.79
N HIS A 425 -0.81 -18.25 -8.44
CA HIS A 425 -1.58 -17.40 -7.52
C HIS A 425 -2.87 -16.87 -8.15
N TRP A 426 -2.78 -16.31 -9.35
CA TRP A 426 -3.95 -15.75 -10.03
C TRP A 426 -4.89 -16.85 -10.52
N VAL A 427 -4.36 -17.92 -11.10
CA VAL A 427 -5.13 -19.10 -11.53
C VAL A 427 -5.80 -19.78 -10.34
N GLY A 428 -5.05 -19.99 -9.25
CA GLY A 428 -5.57 -20.51 -7.99
C GLY A 428 -6.68 -19.63 -7.43
N GLY A 429 -6.50 -18.31 -7.44
CA GLY A 429 -7.53 -17.35 -7.05
C GLY A 429 -8.79 -17.45 -7.91
N LEU A 430 -8.66 -17.47 -9.23
CA LEU A 430 -9.79 -17.60 -10.15
C LEU A 430 -10.62 -18.87 -9.92
N ASN A 431 -9.95 -20.01 -9.81
CA ASN A 431 -10.63 -21.30 -9.70
C ASN A 431 -11.20 -21.53 -8.29
N SER A 432 -10.45 -21.16 -7.24
CA SER A 432 -10.87 -21.42 -5.86
C SER A 432 -11.85 -20.38 -5.32
N LEU A 433 -11.68 -19.10 -5.68
CA LEU A 433 -12.44 -17.98 -5.13
C LEU A 433 -13.62 -17.61 -6.02
N LEU A 434 -13.36 -17.37 -7.31
CA LEU A 434 -14.38 -16.93 -8.27
C LEU A 434 -15.12 -18.09 -8.92
N LYS A 435 -14.71 -19.34 -8.66
CA LYS A 435 -15.30 -20.55 -9.24
C LYS A 435 -15.41 -20.44 -10.77
N PHE A 436 -14.35 -19.92 -11.38
CA PHE A 436 -14.32 -19.71 -12.83
C PHE A 436 -14.57 -21.02 -13.58
N ASN A 437 -15.56 -21.01 -14.48
CA ASN A 437 -15.97 -22.16 -15.29
C ASN A 437 -16.21 -23.45 -14.46
N TYR A 438 -16.89 -23.32 -13.31
CA TYR A 438 -17.22 -24.47 -12.46
C TYR A 438 -18.07 -25.50 -13.21
N PRO A 439 -17.69 -26.80 -13.22
CA PRO A 439 -18.40 -27.82 -13.97
C PRO A 439 -19.82 -28.02 -13.43
N PHE A 440 -20.75 -28.34 -14.33
CA PHE A 440 -22.11 -28.72 -13.94
C PHE A 440 -22.12 -30.14 -13.38
N GLY A 441 -22.76 -30.35 -12.21
CA GLY A 441 -23.09 -31.67 -11.70
C GLY A 441 -22.07 -32.33 -10.75
N GLU A 442 -20.99 -31.64 -10.37
CA GLU A 442 -20.12 -32.07 -9.27
C GLU A 442 -20.60 -31.49 -7.93
N ASP A 443 -21.77 -31.95 -7.50
CA ASP A 443 -22.12 -32.03 -6.08
C ASP A 443 -22.08 -33.51 -5.70
N GLY A 444 -21.06 -33.89 -4.93
CA GLY A 444 -20.95 -35.13 -4.17
C GLY A 444 -20.57 -34.79 -2.74
#